data_AF-A0A0H4LSB8-F1
#
_entry.id   AF-A0A0H4LSB8-F1
#
_cell.length_a   1.000
_cell.length_b   1.000
_cell.length_c   1.000
_cell.angle_alpha   90.00
_cell.angle_beta   90.00
_cell.angle_gamma   90.00
#
_symmetry.space_group_name_H-M   'P 1'
#
loop_
_entity.id
_entity.type
_entity.pdbx_description
1 polymer ?
#
loop_
_entity_poly.entity_id
_entity_poly.type
_entity_poly.pdbx_seq_one_letter_code
_entity_poly.pdbx_strand_id
1 'polypeptide(L)'
;YGNGVSAETPYTSTYPADPVLNTAGNNWYAGNYHAGRGSYHVAEGFLELNLPFLKSDSLGSANLNVAGRVTNYSTSGTIYTWKVGGTWDTPIDGVRLRAVTSRDVRAPNLSELFAAPITTTVPNFSNPNPNRAPGDPATLTILQNAIGNTALKPEIARNTTAGIVLSRPHWLPGFSASFDYYRIKINGVISTLNSQQEVNLCYLNNITSLCGAFNLTPPAGTAPYVNLQAFNLASIFTDGFDIEAS
;
A
#
# COMPACT_ATOMS: atom_id res chain seq x y z
N TYR A 1 21.65 12.43 15.61
CA TYR A 1 22.64 11.36 15.73
C TYR A 1 23.34 11.19 14.39
N GLY A 2 24.29 12.08 14.11
CA GLY A 2 25.00 12.10 12.83
C GLY A 2 26.20 11.17 12.89
N ASN A 3 26.21 10.15 12.03
CA ASN A 3 27.34 9.24 11.89
C ASN A 3 28.36 9.73 10.83
N GLY A 4 28.34 10.99 10.38
CA GLY A 4 29.39 11.47 9.49
C GLY A 4 29.49 10.72 8.14
N VAL A 5 28.41 10.07 7.70
CA VAL A 5 28.41 8.95 6.73
C VAL A 5 28.17 9.37 5.28
N SER A 6 27.79 10.63 5.04
CA SER A 6 27.44 11.11 3.69
C SER A 6 27.98 12.50 3.41
N ALA A 7 28.03 12.89 2.13
CA ALA A 7 28.47 14.24 1.72
C ALA A 7 27.62 15.36 2.35
N GLU A 8 26.37 15.06 2.71
CA GLU A 8 25.42 15.95 3.38
C GLU A 8 25.64 16.05 4.89
N THR A 9 26.29 15.05 5.48
CA THR A 9 26.60 15.01 6.91
C THR A 9 28.06 14.60 7.09
N PRO A 10 29.04 15.41 6.66
CA PRO A 10 30.44 15.04 6.73
C PRO A 10 30.94 15.02 8.17
N TYR A 11 31.99 14.23 8.44
CA TYR A 11 32.75 14.36 9.68
C TYR A 11 33.32 15.78 9.81
N THR A 12 33.33 16.29 11.03
CA THR A 12 33.86 17.63 11.34
C THR A 12 34.81 17.54 12.54
N SER A 13 35.53 18.61 12.87
CA SER A 13 36.36 18.63 14.09
C SER A 13 35.54 18.42 15.37
N THR A 14 34.27 18.84 15.38
CA THR A 14 33.35 18.65 16.51
C THR A 14 32.74 17.24 16.54
N TYR A 15 32.70 16.56 15.40
CA TYR A 15 32.22 15.19 15.23
C TYR A 15 33.20 14.40 14.35
N PRO A 16 34.38 14.01 14.89
CA PRO A 16 35.41 13.32 14.13
C PRO A 16 34.99 11.89 13.77
N ALA A 17 35.64 11.33 12.75
CA ALA A 17 35.46 9.92 12.39
C ALA A 17 35.95 9.01 13.52
N ASP A 18 35.10 8.07 13.94
CA ASP A 18 35.48 7.03 14.88
C ASP A 18 36.07 5.84 14.10
N PRO A 19 37.34 5.47 14.32
CA PRO A 19 38.00 4.39 13.59
C PRO A 19 37.39 3.01 13.84
N VAL A 20 36.57 2.82 14.88
CA VAL A 20 35.88 1.54 15.11
C VAL A 20 34.51 1.45 14.43
N LEU A 21 34.02 2.56 13.89
CA LEU A 21 32.73 2.60 13.20
C LEU A 21 32.93 2.45 11.68
N ASN A 22 32.05 1.69 11.05
CA ASN A 22 31.92 1.63 9.61
C ASN A 22 31.50 3.01 9.07
N THR A 23 32.31 3.52 8.16
CA THR A 23 32.16 4.81 7.47
C THR A 23 31.03 4.83 6.44
N ALA A 24 30.49 3.66 6.07
CA ALA A 24 29.27 3.53 5.28
C ALA A 24 27.99 3.44 6.15
N GLY A 25 28.12 3.48 7.48
CA GLY A 25 27.01 3.29 8.41
C GLY A 25 26.81 1.83 8.83
N ASN A 26 25.60 1.50 9.30
CA ASN A 26 25.23 0.15 9.75
C ASN A 26 25.99 -0.33 11.01
N ASN A 27 26.29 0.60 11.92
CA ASN A 27 27.08 0.35 13.13
C ASN A 27 26.28 -0.23 14.29
N TRP A 28 24.96 -0.23 14.19
CA TRP A 28 24.07 -0.74 15.22
C TRP A 28 23.44 -2.06 14.77
N TYR A 29 23.05 -2.89 15.73
CA TYR A 29 22.37 -4.16 15.43
C TYR A 29 21.05 -3.95 14.68
N ALA A 30 20.32 -2.86 14.99
CA ALA A 30 19.08 -2.49 14.33
C ALA A 30 18.91 -0.96 14.33
N GLY A 31 17.99 -0.45 13.50
CA GLY A 31 17.67 0.97 13.49
C GLY A 31 18.74 1.85 12.84
N ASN A 32 19.48 1.32 11.86
CA ASN A 32 20.42 2.12 11.07
C ASN A 32 19.65 2.87 9.97
N TYR A 33 19.13 4.05 10.31
CA TYR A 33 18.47 4.94 9.37
C TYR A 33 19.50 5.74 8.56
N HIS A 34 19.32 5.75 7.24
CA HIS A 34 20.13 6.56 6.34
C HIS A 34 19.42 7.86 5.97
N ALA A 35 20.18 8.85 5.51
CA ALA A 35 19.61 10.12 5.05
C ALA A 35 18.83 9.90 3.73
N GLY A 36 17.54 10.25 3.73
CA GLY A 36 16.65 10.12 2.58
C GLY A 36 16.32 11.46 1.94
N ARG A 37 16.09 11.44 0.63
CA ARG A 37 15.58 12.58 -0.14
C ARG A 37 14.57 12.08 -1.16
N GLY A 38 13.47 12.80 -1.28
CA GLY A 38 12.40 12.44 -2.21
C GLY A 38 11.38 13.54 -2.33
N SER A 39 10.89 13.76 -3.53
CA SER A 39 9.81 14.70 -3.82
C SER A 39 9.05 14.24 -5.05
N TYR A 40 7.75 14.53 -5.10
CA TYR A 40 6.95 14.41 -6.31
C TYR A 40 5.92 15.53 -6.36
N HIS A 41 5.40 15.80 -7.56
CA HIS A 41 4.36 16.79 -7.80
C HIS A 41 3.07 16.11 -8.26
N VAL A 42 1.93 16.71 -7.90
CA VAL A 42 0.60 16.23 -8.27
C VAL A 42 -0.19 17.38 -8.85
N ALA A 43 -0.79 17.17 -10.01
CA ALA A 43 -1.79 18.05 -10.59
C ALA A 43 -3.10 17.28 -10.75
N GLU A 44 -4.21 17.85 -10.29
CA GLU A 44 -5.52 17.21 -10.37
C GLU A 44 -6.63 18.16 -10.79
N GLY A 45 -7.65 17.59 -11.44
CA GLY A 45 -8.90 18.25 -11.77
C GLY A 45 -10.06 17.29 -11.56
N PHE A 46 -11.20 17.80 -11.10
CA PHE A 46 -12.38 16.99 -10.83
C PHE A 46 -13.67 17.72 -11.21
N LEU A 47 -14.71 16.91 -11.44
CA LEU A 47 -16.08 17.37 -11.64
C LEU A 47 -17.03 16.44 -10.91
N GLU A 48 -18.00 17.02 -10.21
CA GLU A 48 -19.05 16.29 -9.51
C GLU A 48 -20.42 16.85 -9.90
N LEU A 49 -21.37 15.96 -10.15
CA LEU A 49 -22.72 16.26 -10.55
C LEU A 49 -23.69 15.55 -9.59
N ASN A 50 -24.73 16.27 -9.19
CA ASN A 50 -25.80 15.74 -8.36
C ASN A 50 -27.15 16.06 -9.00
N LEU A 51 -27.85 15.05 -9.50
CA LEU A 51 -29.00 15.20 -10.37
C LEU A 51 -30.23 14.53 -9.72
N PRO A 52 -31.23 15.30 -9.25
CA PRO A 52 -32.54 14.74 -8.97
C PRO A 52 -33.22 14.40 -10.30
N PHE A 53 -33.41 13.11 -10.60
CA PHE A 53 -33.91 12.67 -11.92
C PHE A 53 -35.33 12.09 -11.87
N LEU A 54 -35.86 11.81 -10.68
CA LEU A 54 -37.24 11.38 -10.48
C LEU A 54 -37.84 12.11 -9.29
N LYS A 55 -39.04 12.66 -9.47
CA LYS A 55 -39.90 13.14 -8.39
C LYS A 55 -41.35 12.93 -8.78
N SER A 56 -42.02 11.99 -8.13
CA SER A 56 -43.41 11.61 -8.39
C SER A 56 -44.06 11.06 -7.13
N ASP A 57 -45.35 11.30 -6.94
CA ASP A 57 -46.10 10.73 -5.82
C ASP A 57 -46.27 9.21 -5.94
N SER A 58 -46.35 8.68 -7.18
CA SER A 58 -46.54 7.24 -7.42
C SER A 58 -45.24 6.45 -7.50
N LEU A 59 -44.11 7.10 -7.81
CA LEU A 59 -42.82 6.44 -8.02
C LEU A 59 -41.75 6.89 -7.01
N GLY A 60 -42.04 7.88 -6.16
CA GLY A 60 -41.11 8.40 -5.17
C GLY A 60 -40.09 9.39 -5.74
N SER A 61 -38.94 9.50 -5.08
CA SER A 61 -37.89 10.48 -5.40
C SER A 61 -36.54 9.79 -5.59
N ALA A 62 -35.88 10.02 -6.72
CA ALA A 62 -34.57 9.45 -6.99
C ALA A 62 -33.54 10.51 -7.37
N ASN A 63 -32.32 10.26 -6.92
CA ASN A 63 -31.18 11.13 -7.10
C ASN A 63 -29.98 10.32 -7.61
N LEU A 64 -29.21 10.93 -8.51
CA LEU A 64 -28.01 10.37 -9.11
C LEU A 64 -26.82 11.29 -8.83
N ASN A 65 -25.76 10.74 -8.24
CA ASN A 65 -24.48 11.38 -8.04
C ASN A 65 -23.44 10.76 -8.99
N VAL A 66 -22.78 11.60 -9.78
CA VAL A 66 -21.70 11.18 -10.67
C VAL A 66 -20.50 12.08 -10.42
N ALA A 67 -19.32 11.49 -10.26
CA ALA A 67 -18.08 12.22 -10.10
C ALA A 67 -16.97 11.61 -10.96
N GLY A 68 -16.09 12.47 -11.45
CA GLY A 68 -14.88 12.09 -12.16
C GLY A 68 -13.71 12.96 -11.72
N ARG A 69 -12.52 12.37 -11.59
CA ARG A 69 -11.29 13.08 -11.27
C ARG A 69 -10.14 12.52 -12.12
N VAL A 70 -9.29 13.42 -12.60
CA VAL A 70 -8.05 13.12 -13.31
C VAL A 70 -6.91 13.64 -12.43
N THR A 71 -5.98 12.76 -12.09
CA THR A 71 -4.83 13.10 -11.26
C THR A 71 -3.55 12.67 -11.97
N ASN A 72 -2.62 13.60 -12.20
CA ASN A 72 -1.30 13.33 -12.75
C ASN A 72 -0.24 13.43 -11.65
N TYR A 73 0.44 12.32 -11.39
CA TYR A 73 1.60 12.25 -10.50
C TYR A 73 2.88 12.27 -11.32
N SER A 74 3.88 13.05 -10.91
CA SER A 74 5.20 13.09 -11.57
C SER A 74 5.95 11.75 -11.50
N THR A 75 5.53 10.83 -10.64
CA THR A 75 6.13 9.50 -10.43
C THR A 75 5.40 8.41 -11.22
N SER A 76 4.09 8.28 -11.01
CA SER A 76 3.28 7.17 -11.52
C SER A 76 2.42 7.51 -12.74
N GLY A 77 2.44 8.76 -13.20
CA GLY A 77 1.67 9.23 -14.35
C GLY A 77 0.22 9.56 -14.03
N THR A 78 -0.63 9.55 -15.06
CA THR A 78 -2.04 9.95 -14.96
C THR A 78 -2.93 8.80 -14.56
N ILE A 79 -3.83 9.04 -13.60
CA ILE A 79 -4.87 8.13 -13.16
C ILE A 79 -6.24 8.80 -13.15
N TYR A 80 -7.27 8.01 -13.44
CA TYR A 80 -8.67 8.44 -13.53
C TYR A 80 -9.49 7.77 -12.44
N THR A 81 -10.14 8.53 -11.57
CA THR A 81 -11.09 8.00 -10.58
C THR A 81 -12.50 8.44 -10.93
N TRP A 82 -13.47 7.62 -10.57
CA TRP A 82 -14.87 7.95 -10.83
C TRP A 82 -15.77 7.31 -9.79
N LYS A 83 -16.96 7.91 -9.63
CA LYS A 83 -18.03 7.41 -8.77
C LYS A 83 -19.36 7.58 -9.48
N VAL A 84 -20.20 6.57 -9.39
CA VAL A 84 -21.61 6.62 -9.79
C VAL A 84 -22.41 6.06 -8.64
N GLY A 85 -23.31 6.85 -8.08
CA GLY A 85 -24.18 6.42 -7.00
C GLY A 85 -25.57 6.99 -7.16
N GLY A 86 -26.55 6.32 -6.57
CA GLY A 86 -27.92 6.78 -6.59
C GLY A 86 -28.67 6.36 -5.33
N THR A 87 -29.68 7.15 -5.01
CA THR A 87 -30.63 6.87 -3.95
C THR A 87 -32.04 6.98 -4.51
N TRP A 88 -32.92 6.09 -4.07
CA TRP A 88 -34.33 6.12 -4.40
C TRP A 88 -35.16 5.98 -3.13
N ASP A 89 -35.81 7.07 -2.76
CA ASP A 89 -36.93 7.06 -1.82
C ASP A 89 -38.13 6.46 -2.53
N THR A 90 -38.50 5.24 -2.14
CA THR A 90 -39.57 4.51 -2.80
C THR A 90 -40.94 5.07 -2.39
N PRO A 91 -42.02 4.72 -3.11
CA PRO A 91 -43.39 4.99 -2.65
C PRO A 91 -43.75 4.27 -1.34
N ILE A 92 -42.98 3.25 -0.96
CA ILE A 92 -43.19 2.53 0.29
C ILE A 92 -42.61 3.37 1.42
N ASP A 93 -43.47 3.63 2.41
CA ASP A 93 -43.15 4.46 3.55
C ASP A 93 -41.89 4.00 4.30
N GLY A 94 -40.98 4.96 4.53
CA GLY A 94 -39.70 4.74 5.17
C GLY A 94 -38.68 3.95 4.35
N VAL A 95 -39.00 3.40 3.18
CA VAL A 95 -38.08 2.55 2.41
C VAL A 95 -37.29 3.36 1.40
N ARG A 96 -35.96 3.30 1.53
CA ARG A 96 -34.99 3.87 0.58
C ARG A 96 -34.06 2.78 0.07
N LEU A 97 -33.87 2.74 -1.24
CA LEU A 97 -32.81 1.97 -1.88
C LEU A 97 -31.61 2.86 -2.16
N ARG A 98 -30.39 2.33 -1.97
CA ARG A 98 -29.14 3.02 -2.31
C ARG A 98 -28.19 2.08 -3.01
N ALA A 99 -27.46 2.60 -3.99
CA ALA A 99 -26.38 1.87 -4.62
C ALA A 99 -25.27 2.83 -5.04
N VAL A 100 -24.02 2.38 -4.96
CA VAL A 100 -22.86 3.14 -5.42
C VAL A 100 -21.80 2.19 -5.94
N THR A 101 -21.13 2.60 -7.00
CA THR A 101 -19.93 1.95 -7.49
C THR A 101 -18.88 3.01 -7.81
N SER A 102 -17.61 2.70 -7.52
CA SER A 102 -16.50 3.61 -7.73
C SER A 102 -15.23 2.91 -8.19
N ARG A 103 -14.37 3.71 -8.83
CA ARG A 103 -12.97 3.43 -9.08
C ARG A 103 -12.14 4.37 -8.23
N ASP A 104 -11.55 3.85 -7.18
CA ASP A 104 -10.74 4.61 -6.24
C ASP A 104 -9.26 4.26 -6.39
N VAL A 105 -8.38 5.10 -5.88
CA VAL A 105 -6.93 4.95 -6.02
C VAL A 105 -6.21 5.34 -4.74
N ARG A 106 -5.13 4.63 -4.40
CA ARG A 106 -4.12 5.07 -3.44
C ARG A 106 -2.78 5.20 -4.16
N ALA A 107 -2.26 6.41 -4.27
CA ALA A 107 -0.91 6.62 -4.80
C ALA A 107 0.13 6.23 -3.73
N PRO A 108 1.31 5.74 -4.14
CA PRO A 108 2.40 5.47 -3.21
C PRO A 108 2.83 6.75 -2.47
N ASN A 109 3.09 6.66 -1.18
CA ASN A 109 3.56 7.78 -0.38
C ASN A 109 5.08 8.00 -0.52
N LEU A 110 5.60 9.11 0.04
CA LEU A 110 7.03 9.46 -0.04
C LEU A 110 7.95 8.38 0.54
N SER A 111 7.56 7.75 1.65
CA SER A 111 8.37 6.70 2.29
C SER A 111 8.39 5.43 1.43
N GLU A 112 7.27 5.07 0.81
CA GLU A 112 7.20 3.92 -0.09
C GLU A 112 8.07 4.13 -1.36
N LEU A 113 8.15 5.36 -1.87
CA LEU A 113 8.90 5.68 -3.09
C LEU A 113 10.39 5.95 -2.83
N PHE A 114 10.70 6.69 -1.77
CA PHE A 114 12.01 7.34 -1.58
C PHE A 114 12.62 7.10 -0.20
N ALA A 115 12.11 6.14 0.59
CA ALA A 115 12.78 5.77 1.84
C ALA A 115 14.24 5.43 1.56
N ALA A 116 15.12 6.10 2.30
CA ALA A 116 16.50 5.67 2.38
C ALA A 116 16.55 4.26 3.00
N PRO A 117 17.60 3.49 2.69
CA PRO A 117 17.80 2.21 3.32
C PRO A 117 17.69 2.30 4.84
N ILE A 118 16.96 1.38 5.45
CA ILE A 118 17.02 1.11 6.88
C ILE A 118 17.62 -0.27 7.04
N THR A 119 18.82 -0.34 7.62
CA THR A 119 19.55 -1.60 7.75
C THR A 119 19.37 -2.20 9.12
N THR A 120 18.99 -3.47 9.15
CA THR A 120 18.85 -4.29 10.37
C THR A 120 19.64 -5.59 10.21
N THR A 121 20.39 -5.97 11.23
CA THR A 121 21.07 -7.27 11.27
C THR A 121 20.07 -8.35 11.63
N VAL A 122 19.99 -9.40 10.81
CA VAL A 122 19.14 -10.57 11.03
C VAL A 122 20.04 -11.78 11.28
N PRO A 123 20.18 -12.23 12.54
CA PRO A 123 20.91 -13.45 12.85
C PRO A 123 20.06 -14.68 12.49
N ASN A 124 20.72 -15.83 12.42
CA ASN A 124 20.06 -17.12 12.23
C ASN A 124 19.19 -17.20 10.95
N PHE A 125 19.55 -16.47 9.90
CA PHE A 125 18.86 -16.50 8.62
C PHE A 125 19.09 -17.84 7.93
N SER A 126 18.01 -18.54 7.55
CA SER A 126 18.12 -19.83 6.87
C SER A 126 18.42 -19.61 5.40
N ASN A 127 19.52 -20.19 4.92
CA ASN A 127 19.85 -20.19 3.50
C ASN A 127 19.13 -21.37 2.82
N PRO A 128 18.14 -21.14 1.94
CA PRO A 128 17.41 -22.23 1.30
C PRO A 128 18.04 -22.64 -0.03
N ASN A 129 19.20 -22.08 -0.43
CA ASN A 129 19.83 -22.39 -1.71
C ASN A 129 20.12 -23.90 -1.81
N PRO A 130 19.49 -24.63 -2.77
CA PRO A 130 19.70 -26.06 -2.92
C PRO A 130 21.07 -26.38 -3.53
N ASN A 131 21.71 -25.42 -4.19
CA ASN A 131 22.98 -25.57 -4.92
C ASN A 131 24.16 -24.89 -4.19
N ARG A 132 24.14 -24.86 -2.84
CA ARG A 132 25.23 -24.32 -2.03
C ARG A 132 26.55 -25.01 -2.32
N ALA A 133 27.64 -24.23 -2.38
CA ALA A 133 28.97 -24.79 -2.50
C ALA A 133 29.36 -25.53 -1.20
N PRO A 134 30.22 -26.55 -1.27
CA PRO A 134 30.78 -27.17 -0.08
C PRO A 134 31.48 -26.13 0.81
N GLY A 135 31.02 -25.98 2.06
CA GLY A 135 31.53 -24.98 3.00
C GLY A 135 30.62 -23.76 3.19
N ASP A 136 29.61 -23.55 2.35
CA ASP A 136 28.61 -22.50 2.58
C ASP A 136 27.74 -22.85 3.81
N PRO A 137 27.58 -21.94 4.78
CA PRO A 137 26.82 -22.23 5.98
C PRO A 137 25.32 -22.39 5.68
N ALA A 138 24.67 -23.29 6.43
CA ALA A 138 23.22 -23.47 6.34
C ALA A 138 22.43 -22.30 6.92
N THR A 139 23.04 -21.61 7.88
CA THR A 139 22.49 -20.51 8.63
C THR A 139 23.49 -19.35 8.62
N LEU A 140 23.03 -18.15 8.29
CA LEU A 140 23.86 -16.95 8.11
C LEU A 140 23.40 -15.83 9.03
N THR A 141 24.25 -14.82 9.18
CA THR A 141 23.80 -13.49 9.58
C THR A 141 23.75 -12.62 8.33
N ILE A 142 22.61 -11.99 8.07
CA ILE A 142 22.42 -11.10 6.92
C ILE A 142 22.17 -9.66 7.38
N LEU A 143 22.42 -8.71 6.48
CA LEU A 143 21.90 -7.35 6.56
C LEU A 143 20.60 -7.25 5.78
N GLN A 144 19.50 -6.93 6.45
CA GLN A 144 18.24 -6.61 5.81
C GLN A 144 18.17 -5.11 5.56
N ASN A 145 18.01 -4.69 4.31
CA ASN A 145 17.87 -3.28 3.93
C ASN A 145 16.43 -3.02 3.46
N ALA A 146 15.65 -2.25 4.23
CA ALA A 146 14.34 -1.78 3.77
C ALA A 146 14.53 -0.49 2.96
N ILE A 147 14.15 -0.48 1.68
CA ILE A 147 14.44 0.61 0.73
C ILE A 147 13.15 1.02 0.01
N GLY A 148 13.02 2.31 -0.31
CA GLY A 148 11.95 2.81 -1.18
C GLY A 148 12.01 2.22 -2.60
N ASN A 149 10.89 2.27 -3.31
CA ASN A 149 10.77 1.78 -4.69
C ASN A 149 10.06 2.80 -5.57
N THR A 150 10.83 3.50 -6.42
CA THR A 150 10.29 4.50 -7.34
C THR A 150 9.50 3.90 -8.51
N ALA A 151 9.52 2.58 -8.70
CA ALA A 151 8.75 1.88 -9.71
C ALA A 151 7.32 1.52 -9.27
N LEU A 152 6.94 1.87 -8.03
CA LEU A 152 5.60 1.62 -7.52
C LEU A 152 4.53 2.34 -8.34
N LYS A 153 3.44 1.61 -8.59
CA LYS A 153 2.23 2.13 -9.21
C LYS A 153 1.13 2.32 -8.18
N PRO A 154 0.13 3.16 -8.44
CA PRO A 154 -0.99 3.35 -7.55
C PRO A 154 -1.83 2.07 -7.42
N GLU A 155 -2.32 1.81 -6.21
CA GLU A 155 -3.29 0.75 -5.93
C GLU A 155 -4.65 1.16 -6.48
N ILE A 156 -5.39 0.24 -7.10
CA ILE A 156 -6.68 0.56 -7.71
C ILE A 156 -7.78 -0.26 -7.08
N ALA A 157 -8.71 0.42 -6.43
CA ALA A 157 -9.87 -0.16 -5.80
C ALA A 157 -11.11 -0.06 -6.69
N ARG A 158 -11.89 -1.14 -6.71
CA ARG A 158 -13.25 -1.19 -7.23
C ARG A 158 -14.17 -1.44 -6.04
N ASN A 159 -14.98 -0.45 -5.71
CA ASN A 159 -15.98 -0.57 -4.66
C ASN A 159 -17.36 -0.66 -5.30
N THR A 160 -18.21 -1.52 -4.77
CA THR A 160 -19.63 -1.60 -5.11
C THR A 160 -20.41 -1.88 -3.85
N THR A 161 -21.38 -1.02 -3.55
CA THR A 161 -22.25 -1.16 -2.39
C THR A 161 -23.69 -1.01 -2.86
N ALA A 162 -24.57 -1.86 -2.35
CA ALA A 162 -26.01 -1.78 -2.58
C ALA A 162 -26.73 -2.11 -1.29
N GLY A 163 -27.77 -1.36 -0.97
CA GLY A 163 -28.51 -1.58 0.26
C GLY A 163 -29.87 -0.93 0.31
N ILE A 164 -30.55 -1.26 1.39
CA ILE A 164 -31.90 -0.85 1.71
C ILE A 164 -31.90 -0.24 3.10
N VAL A 165 -32.62 0.87 3.24
CA VAL A 165 -32.80 1.58 4.50
C VAL A 165 -34.29 1.65 4.79
N LEU A 166 -34.67 1.32 6.02
CA LEU A 166 -35.99 1.57 6.57
C LEU A 166 -35.85 2.69 7.62
N SER A 167 -36.46 3.84 7.38
CA SER A 167 -36.35 5.03 8.22
C SER A 167 -37.71 5.45 8.75
N ARG A 168 -37.95 5.20 10.05
CA ARG A 168 -39.11 5.69 10.81
C ARG A 168 -40.45 5.51 10.08
N PRO A 169 -40.84 4.29 9.71
CA PRO A 169 -42.13 4.08 9.06
C PRO A 169 -43.28 4.43 10.02
N HIS A 170 -44.40 4.91 9.49
CA HIS A 170 -45.56 5.33 10.29
C HIS A 170 -46.12 4.23 11.20
N TRP A 171 -45.97 2.96 10.80
CA TRP A 171 -46.41 1.80 11.59
C TRP A 171 -45.44 1.41 12.73
N LEU A 172 -44.21 1.92 12.72
CA LEU A 172 -43.24 1.73 13.81
C LEU A 172 -42.40 3.01 14.00
N PRO A 173 -43.01 4.07 14.58
CA PRO A 173 -42.31 5.32 14.81
C PRO A 173 -41.08 5.14 15.70
N GLY A 174 -39.98 5.81 15.36
CA GLY A 174 -38.72 5.74 16.11
C GLY A 174 -37.75 4.68 15.61
N PHE A 175 -38.22 3.61 14.98
CA PHE A 175 -37.35 2.55 14.45
C PHE A 175 -36.64 2.98 13.17
N SER A 176 -35.35 2.67 13.06
CA SER A 176 -34.60 2.75 11.81
C SER A 176 -33.70 1.53 11.67
N ALA A 177 -33.57 1.00 10.45
CA ALA A 177 -32.66 -0.08 10.14
C ALA A 177 -32.04 0.08 8.75
N SER A 178 -30.84 -0.44 8.56
CA SER A 178 -30.19 -0.52 7.25
C SER A 178 -29.56 -1.89 7.04
N PHE A 179 -29.54 -2.32 5.78
CA PHE A 179 -28.90 -3.54 5.33
C PHE A 179 -28.17 -3.24 4.02
N ASP A 180 -26.85 -3.40 4.02
CA ASP A 180 -25.99 -3.07 2.89
C ASP A 180 -25.07 -4.24 2.56
N TYR A 181 -25.04 -4.65 1.30
CA TYR A 181 -24.01 -5.51 0.76
C TYR A 181 -22.90 -4.65 0.17
N TYR A 182 -21.65 -4.94 0.51
CA TYR A 182 -20.48 -4.31 -0.07
C TYR A 182 -19.55 -5.34 -0.70
N ARG A 183 -18.87 -4.91 -1.76
CA ARG A 183 -17.85 -5.69 -2.47
C ARG A 183 -16.69 -4.78 -2.86
N ILE A 184 -15.51 -5.05 -2.33
CA ILE A 184 -14.30 -4.26 -2.53
C ILE A 184 -13.21 -5.16 -3.12
N LYS A 185 -12.66 -4.74 -4.25
CA LYS A 185 -11.50 -5.39 -4.88
C LYS A 185 -10.38 -4.37 -5.07
N ILE A 186 -9.23 -4.61 -4.48
CA ILE A 186 -8.03 -3.78 -4.62
C ILE A 186 -7.03 -4.55 -5.48
N ASN A 187 -6.54 -3.92 -6.56
CA ASN A 187 -5.52 -4.50 -7.44
C ASN A 187 -4.20 -3.74 -7.29
N GLY A 188 -3.09 -4.45 -7.41
CA GLY A 188 -1.76 -3.83 -7.34
C GLY A 188 -1.42 -3.33 -5.93
N VAL A 189 -1.81 -4.08 -4.89
CA VAL A 189 -1.60 -3.72 -3.48
C VAL A 189 -0.11 -3.54 -3.21
N ILE A 190 0.29 -2.38 -2.70
CA ILE A 190 1.66 -2.07 -2.32
C ILE A 190 1.93 -2.80 -1.02
N SER A 191 2.79 -3.82 -1.08
CA SER A 191 3.18 -4.61 0.07
C SER A 191 4.63 -5.05 -0.06
N THR A 192 5.20 -5.50 1.05
CA THR A 192 6.56 -6.04 1.15
C THR A 192 6.49 -7.51 1.50
N LEU A 193 7.42 -8.31 0.97
CA LEU A 193 7.69 -9.64 1.50
C LEU A 193 8.73 -9.53 2.62
N ASN A 194 8.77 -10.51 3.52
CA ASN A 194 9.88 -10.60 4.46
C ASN A 194 11.11 -11.28 3.80
N SER A 195 12.29 -11.07 4.39
CA SER A 195 13.56 -11.53 3.80
C SER A 195 13.60 -13.04 3.53
N GLN A 196 13.00 -13.85 4.40
CA GLN A 196 12.98 -15.30 4.21
C GLN A 196 12.04 -15.70 3.08
N GLN A 197 10.89 -15.04 2.95
CA GLN A 197 9.94 -15.27 1.86
C GLN A 197 10.56 -14.94 0.51
N GLU A 198 11.23 -13.79 0.37
CA GLU A 198 11.87 -13.40 -0.89
C GLU A 198 12.90 -14.43 -1.35
N VAL A 199 13.79 -14.83 -0.44
CA VAL A 199 14.84 -15.80 -0.73
C VAL A 199 14.26 -17.19 -1.02
N ASN A 200 13.25 -17.64 -0.25
CA ASN A 200 12.57 -18.90 -0.48
C ASN A 200 11.86 -18.91 -1.85
N LEU A 201 11.14 -17.84 -2.20
CA LEU A 201 10.42 -17.75 -3.47
C LEU A 201 11.39 -17.76 -4.67
N CYS A 202 12.56 -17.13 -4.54
CA CYS A 202 13.61 -17.22 -5.55
C CYS A 202 14.12 -18.66 -5.69
N TYR A 203 14.67 -19.25 -4.62
CA TYR A 203 15.37 -20.54 -4.70
C TYR A 203 14.46 -21.76 -4.83
N LEU A 204 13.30 -21.76 -4.17
CA LEU A 204 12.41 -22.93 -4.06
C LEU A 204 11.23 -22.86 -5.03
N ASN A 205 10.75 -21.65 -5.37
CA ASN A 205 9.61 -21.45 -6.27
C ASN A 205 10.01 -20.88 -7.64
N ASN A 206 11.31 -20.69 -7.89
CA ASN A 206 11.88 -20.23 -9.15
C ASN A 206 11.30 -18.89 -9.63
N ILE A 207 10.99 -17.98 -8.70
CA ILE A 207 10.54 -16.62 -9.00
C ILE A 207 11.77 -15.74 -9.26
N THR A 208 12.27 -15.76 -10.50
CA THR A 208 13.53 -15.11 -10.90
C THR A 208 13.55 -13.59 -10.68
N SER A 209 12.38 -12.94 -10.69
CA SER A 209 12.26 -11.50 -10.42
C SER A 209 12.66 -11.11 -8.99
N LEU A 210 12.63 -12.03 -8.03
CA LEU A 210 13.04 -11.79 -6.64
C LEU A 210 14.52 -12.13 -6.38
N CYS A 211 15.18 -12.85 -7.29
CA CYS A 211 16.56 -13.30 -7.09
C CYS A 211 17.59 -12.15 -7.13
N GLY A 212 17.24 -11.01 -7.72
CA GLY A 212 18.09 -9.81 -7.71
C GLY A 212 18.05 -9.04 -6.39
N ALA A 213 17.15 -9.37 -5.46
CA ALA A 213 16.96 -8.63 -4.22
C ALA A 213 18.04 -8.93 -3.16
N PHE A 214 18.84 -9.99 -3.31
CA PHE A 214 19.76 -10.45 -2.26
C PHE A 214 21.08 -10.99 -2.81
N ASN A 215 22.08 -11.07 -1.94
CA ASN A 215 23.28 -11.85 -2.16
C ASN A 215 23.69 -12.54 -0.86
N LEU A 216 23.60 -13.88 -0.83
CA LEU A 216 23.91 -14.68 0.35
C LEU A 216 25.35 -15.21 0.39
N THR A 217 26.06 -15.14 -0.73
CA THR A 217 27.45 -15.59 -0.88
C THR A 217 28.29 -14.49 -1.54
N PRO A 218 28.36 -13.28 -0.95
CA PRO A 218 29.17 -12.21 -1.50
C PRO A 218 30.68 -12.50 -1.33
N PRO A 219 31.55 -11.81 -2.06
CA PRO A 219 33.00 -11.93 -1.89
C PRO A 219 33.46 -11.66 -0.44
N ALA A 220 34.60 -12.24 -0.07
CA ALA A 220 35.19 -12.05 1.25
C ALA A 220 35.33 -10.55 1.60
N GLY A 221 34.94 -10.18 2.82
CA GLY A 221 34.91 -8.80 3.30
C GLY A 221 33.59 -8.05 3.08
N THR A 222 32.61 -8.66 2.39
CA THR A 222 31.25 -8.11 2.26
C THR A 222 30.25 -8.94 3.05
N ALA A 223 29.32 -8.29 3.75
CA ALA A 223 28.27 -8.98 4.49
C ALA A 223 27.15 -9.47 3.53
N PRO A 224 26.63 -10.70 3.71
CA PRO A 224 25.41 -11.15 3.05
C PRO A 224 24.25 -10.18 3.29
N TYR A 225 23.40 -9.96 2.30
CA TYR A 225 22.29 -9.01 2.42
C TYR A 225 21.03 -9.45 1.70
N VAL A 226 19.89 -8.89 2.12
CA VAL A 226 18.58 -8.96 1.46
C VAL A 226 17.98 -7.54 1.45
N ASN A 227 17.55 -7.07 0.28
CA ASN A 227 16.91 -5.77 0.10
C ASN A 227 15.40 -5.96 0.03
N LEU A 228 14.69 -5.46 1.06
CA LEU A 228 13.24 -5.42 1.08
C LEU A 228 12.76 -4.15 0.39
N GLN A 229 11.95 -4.32 -0.64
CA GLN A 229 11.27 -3.22 -1.32
C GLN A 229 9.80 -3.53 -1.43
N ALA A 230 8.96 -2.49 -1.27
CA ALA A 230 7.55 -2.64 -1.55
C ALA A 230 7.34 -2.84 -3.06
N PHE A 231 6.37 -3.65 -3.45
CA PHE A 231 5.97 -3.85 -4.83
C PHE A 231 4.46 -3.99 -4.94
N ASN A 232 3.93 -3.83 -6.15
CA ASN A 232 2.50 -4.02 -6.42
C ASN A 232 2.16 -5.52 -6.50
N LEU A 233 1.66 -6.09 -5.40
CA LEU A 233 1.13 -7.45 -5.29
C LEU A 233 -0.20 -7.60 -6.05
N ALA A 234 -0.58 -8.86 -6.36
CA ALA A 234 -1.72 -9.21 -7.22
C ALA A 234 -3.04 -8.50 -6.87
N SER A 235 -3.75 -8.91 -5.82
CA SER A 235 -5.04 -8.31 -5.45
C SER A 235 -5.53 -8.75 -4.06
N ILE A 236 -6.28 -7.88 -3.39
CA ILE A 236 -7.08 -8.20 -2.20
C ILE A 236 -8.55 -8.07 -2.54
N PHE A 237 -9.37 -9.00 -2.04
CA PHE A 237 -10.81 -9.04 -2.25
C PHE A 237 -11.52 -9.20 -0.90
N THR A 238 -12.58 -8.42 -0.69
CA THR A 238 -13.44 -8.53 0.49
C THR A 238 -14.88 -8.19 0.10
N ASP A 239 -15.83 -8.98 0.58
CA ASP A 239 -17.25 -8.70 0.46
C ASP A 239 -18.00 -9.17 1.70
N GLY A 240 -19.15 -8.58 1.95
CA GLY A 240 -19.91 -8.85 3.15
C GLY A 240 -21.16 -7.99 3.28
N PHE A 241 -21.80 -8.13 4.44
CA PHE A 241 -22.99 -7.38 4.80
C PHE A 241 -22.69 -6.46 5.98
N ASP A 242 -23.28 -5.28 5.94
CA ASP A 242 -23.32 -4.29 7.03
C ASP A 242 -24.78 -4.07 7.44
N ILE A 243 -25.05 -4.11 8.74
CA ILE A 243 -26.41 -4.13 9.30
C ILE A 243 -26.44 -3.25 10.54
N GLU A 244 -27.30 -2.24 10.54
CA GLU A 244 -27.50 -1.33 11.67
C GLU A 244 -28.99 -1.23 12.00
N ALA A 245 -29.33 -1.07 13.29
CA ALA A 245 -30.70 -0.82 13.75
C ALA A 245 -30.73 0.00 15.04
N SER A 246 -31.71 0.90 15.17
CA SER A 246 -31.94 1.78 16.33
C SER A 246 -33.42 2.04 16.56
#